data_AF-A0A239RD26-F1
#
_entry.id   AF-A0A239RD26-F1
#
_cell.length_a   1.000
_cell.length_b   1.000
_cell.length_c   1.000
_cell.angle_alpha   90.00
_cell.angle_beta   90.00
_cell.angle_gamma   90.00
#
_symmetry.space_group_name_H-M   'P 1'
#
loop_
_entity.id
_entity.type
_entity.pdbx_description
1 polymer ?
#
loop_
_entity_poly.entity_id
_entity_poly.type
_entity_poly.pdbx_seq_one_letter_code
_entity_poly.pdbx_strand_id
1 'polypeptide(L)'
;MKTCERLRKIQWLDDYIESQMNQLQKLESQALKINASPLQADKVQNGNRKKRDDLYVELISTKEEIKEYTAEAMKQKRAFRKQIAEIPDLEARGLLQMVYIDRLSIDEICERRGWTTRKTYYVWLRRAEAFLED
;
A
#
# COMPACT_ATOMS: atom_id res chain seq x y z
N MET A 1 -5.66 -18.98 -6.01
CA MET A 1 -4.67 -17.92 -6.39
C MET A 1 -3.30 -18.38 -5.92
N LYS A 2 -2.23 -18.28 -6.72
CA LYS A 2 -0.90 -18.82 -6.32
C LYS A 2 -0.21 -17.91 -5.30
N THR A 3 0.64 -18.47 -4.42
CA THR A 3 1.41 -17.71 -3.41
C THR A 3 2.12 -16.50 -3.97
N CYS A 4 2.82 -16.69 -5.10
CA CYS A 4 3.58 -15.64 -5.76
C CYS A 4 2.70 -14.47 -6.23
N GLU A 5 1.47 -14.74 -6.65
CA GLU A 5 0.51 -13.72 -7.07
C GLU A 5 0.03 -12.90 -5.87
N ARG A 6 -0.29 -13.56 -4.75
CA ARG A 6 -0.67 -12.90 -3.51
C ARG A 6 0.45 -12.01 -2.97
N LEU A 7 1.69 -12.52 -2.93
CA LEU A 7 2.87 -11.75 -2.53
C LEU A 7 3.09 -10.54 -3.44
N ARG A 8 3.02 -10.74 -4.76
CA ARG A 8 3.15 -9.65 -5.73
C ARG A 8 2.04 -8.60 -5.55
N LYS A 9 0.80 -9.02 -5.29
CA LYS A 9 -0.31 -8.10 -5.03
C LYS A 9 -0.08 -7.28 -3.76
N ILE A 10 0.37 -7.91 -2.68
CA ILE A 10 0.67 -7.21 -1.42
C ILE A 10 1.82 -6.22 -1.61
N GLN A 11 2.89 -6.63 -2.30
CA GLN A 11 4.01 -5.77 -2.62
C GLN A 11 3.57 -4.57 -3.48
N TRP A 12 2.80 -4.82 -4.52
CA TRP A 12 2.26 -3.76 -5.37
C TRP A 12 1.38 -2.78 -4.58
N LEU A 13 0.56 -3.27 -3.65
CA LEU A 13 -0.25 -2.41 -2.78
C LEU A 13 0.64 -1.53 -1.90
N ASP A 14 1.73 -2.07 -1.33
CA ASP A 14 2.68 -1.30 -0.52
C ASP A 14 3.36 -0.21 -1.34
N ASP A 15 3.92 -0.58 -2.49
CA ASP A 15 4.61 0.35 -3.40
C ASP A 15 3.65 1.44 -3.89
N TYR A 16 2.39 1.06 -4.17
CA TYR A 16 1.35 2.00 -4.58
C TYR A 16 1.01 2.98 -3.46
N ILE A 17 0.78 2.49 -2.23
CA ILE A 17 0.50 3.34 -1.06
C ILE A 17 1.65 4.32 -0.82
N GLU A 18 2.90 3.85 -0.86
CA GLU A 18 4.07 4.71 -0.68
C GLU A 18 4.19 5.77 -1.78
N SER A 19 3.95 5.39 -3.03
CA SER A 19 3.93 6.31 -4.16
C SER A 19 2.85 7.40 -4.00
N GLN A 20 1.63 7.01 -3.62
CA GLN A 20 0.53 7.95 -3.37
C GLN A 20 0.83 8.89 -2.20
N MET A 21 1.42 8.38 -1.10
CA MET A 21 1.86 9.21 0.03
C MET A 21 2.94 10.23 -0.40
N ASN A 22 3.91 9.80 -1.20
CA ASN A 22 4.94 10.69 -1.74
C ASN A 22 4.35 11.78 -2.66
N GLN A 23 3.36 11.42 -3.49
CA GLN A 23 2.64 12.40 -4.31
C GLN A 23 1.89 13.42 -3.45
N LEU A 24 1.20 12.95 -2.41
CA LEU A 24 0.48 13.81 -1.47
C LEU A 24 1.42 14.79 -0.75
N GLN A 25 2.57 14.32 -0.27
CA GLN A 25 3.58 15.19 0.35
C GLN A 25 4.11 16.25 -0.62
N LYS A 26 4.31 15.89 -1.90
CA LYS A 26 4.70 16.85 -2.94
C LYS A 26 3.62 17.91 -3.17
N LEU A 27 2.35 17.52 -3.27
CA LEU A 27 1.23 18.45 -3.41
C LEU A 27 1.11 19.40 -2.22
N GLU A 28 1.30 18.90 -1.00
CA GLU A 28 1.32 19.74 0.20
C GLU A 28 2.46 20.76 0.16
N SER A 29 3.65 20.36 -0.29
CA SER A 29 4.78 21.29 -0.47
C SER A 29 4.49 22.36 -1.53
N GLN A 30 3.75 22.01 -2.60
CA GLN A 30 3.36 22.95 -3.65
C GLN A 30 2.30 23.93 -3.15
N ALA A 31 1.31 23.46 -2.40
CA ALA A 31 0.31 24.31 -1.76
C ALA A 31 0.96 25.35 -0.82
N LEU A 32 1.94 24.92 -0.01
CA LEU A 32 2.71 25.82 0.84
C LEU A 32 3.46 26.89 0.06
N LYS A 33 4.08 26.53 -1.08
CA LYS A 33 4.77 27.49 -1.96
C LYS A 33 3.81 28.49 -2.59
N ILE A 34 2.62 28.05 -3.00
CA ILE A 34 1.57 28.92 -3.56
C ILE A 34 1.10 29.93 -2.49
N ASN A 35 0.91 29.47 -1.25
CA ASN A 35 0.52 30.33 -0.13
C ASN A 35 1.62 31.30 0.33
N ALA A 36 2.89 30.92 0.20
CA ALA A 36 4.04 31.74 0.62
C ALA A 36 4.45 32.81 -0.41
N SER A 37 3.96 32.75 -1.65
CA SER A 37 4.30 33.73 -2.68
C SER A 37 3.61 35.07 -2.38
N PRO A 38 4.35 36.18 -2.19
CA PRO A 38 3.76 37.45 -1.83
C PRO A 38 2.80 37.93 -2.92
N LEU A 39 1.79 38.67 -2.48
CA LEU A 39 0.75 39.30 -3.26
C LEU A 39 1.36 40.42 -4.13
N GLN A 40 2.13 40.08 -5.17
CA GLN A 40 2.47 41.06 -6.21
C GLN A 40 1.24 41.26 -7.09
N ALA A 41 0.33 42.08 -6.56
CA ALA A 41 -0.61 42.83 -7.35
C ALA A 41 0.16 43.91 -8.10
N ASP A 42 0.85 43.57 -9.19
CA ASP A 42 0.91 44.50 -10.32
C ASP A 42 1.44 43.86 -11.62
N LYS A 43 0.93 44.40 -12.73
CA LYS A 43 1.39 44.32 -14.13
C LYS A 43 0.95 43.13 -14.98
N VAL A 44 -0.16 43.40 -15.68
CA VAL A 44 -0.48 43.13 -17.10
C VAL A 44 0.54 42.26 -17.86
N GLN A 45 0.21 41.00 -18.15
CA GLN A 45 0.67 40.30 -19.37
C GLN A 45 -0.33 39.23 -19.79
N ASN A 46 -0.73 39.33 -21.06
CA ASN A 46 -1.63 38.48 -21.82
C ASN A 46 -0.94 37.14 -22.12
N GLY A 47 -1.44 36.05 -21.54
CA GLY A 47 -0.88 34.70 -21.75
C GLY A 47 -1.41 33.70 -20.72
N ASN A 48 -2.52 33.03 -21.05
CA ASN A 48 -3.12 31.85 -20.42
C ASN A 48 -2.71 31.51 -18.97
N ARG A 49 -2.83 32.46 -18.03
CA ARG A 49 -2.65 32.20 -16.60
C ARG A 49 -3.97 31.63 -16.07
N LYS A 50 -4.04 30.31 -15.83
CA LYS A 50 -5.05 29.73 -14.92
C LYS A 50 -5.06 30.60 -13.66
N LYS A 51 -6.24 31.05 -13.21
CA LYS A 51 -6.33 31.91 -12.02
C LYS A 51 -5.78 31.09 -10.84
N ARG A 52 -5.13 31.74 -9.87
CA ARG A 52 -4.58 31.05 -8.68
C ARG A 52 -5.66 30.19 -7.99
N ASP A 53 -6.89 30.65 -8.02
CA ASP A 53 -8.06 29.94 -7.49
C ASP A 53 -8.34 28.64 -8.25
N ASP A 54 -8.26 28.65 -9.59
CA ASP A 54 -8.45 27.44 -10.42
C ASP A 54 -7.37 26.40 -10.12
N LEU A 55 -6.12 26.85 -9.95
CA LEU A 55 -4.99 25.99 -9.57
C LEU A 55 -5.16 25.44 -8.15
N TYR A 56 -5.75 26.21 -7.24
CA TYR A 56 -6.00 25.78 -5.87
C TYR A 56 -7.13 24.74 -5.81
N VAL A 57 -8.21 24.93 -6.58
CA VAL A 57 -9.30 23.96 -6.69
C VAL A 57 -8.80 22.64 -7.27
N GLU A 58 -8.01 22.67 -8.35
CA GLU A 58 -7.39 21.49 -8.96
C GLU A 58 -6.43 20.76 -7.98
N LEU A 59 -5.70 21.51 -7.16
CA LEU A 59 -4.81 20.94 -6.16
C LEU A 59 -5.57 20.26 -5.00
N ILE A 60 -6.71 20.84 -4.57
CA ILE A 60 -7.57 20.21 -3.56
C ILE A 60 -8.22 18.94 -4.11
N SER A 61 -8.78 18.98 -5.32
CA SER A 61 -9.46 17.82 -5.91
C SER A 61 -8.49 16.65 -6.10
N THR A 62 -7.30 16.91 -6.65
CA THR A 62 -6.25 15.89 -6.80
C THR A 62 -5.78 15.32 -5.47
N LYS A 63 -5.70 16.15 -4.42
CA LYS A 63 -5.37 15.68 -3.06
C LYS A 63 -6.45 14.74 -2.51
N GLU A 64 -7.72 15.05 -2.72
CA GLU A 64 -8.84 14.22 -2.26
C GLU A 64 -8.87 12.88 -2.98
N GLU A 65 -8.71 12.87 -4.31
CA GLU A 65 -8.63 11.64 -5.11
C GLU A 65 -7.49 10.72 -4.64
N ILE A 66 -6.28 11.26 -4.45
CA ILE A 66 -5.13 10.49 -3.96
C ILE A 66 -5.41 9.88 -2.59
N LYS A 67 -6.07 10.64 -1.69
CA LYS A 67 -6.46 10.11 -0.37
C LYS A 67 -7.46 8.96 -0.49
N GLU A 68 -8.44 9.08 -1.36
CA GLU A 68 -9.44 8.05 -1.59
C GLU A 68 -8.78 6.77 -2.12
N TYR A 69 -7.95 6.87 -3.16
CA TYR A 69 -7.22 5.71 -3.70
C TYR A 69 -6.29 5.07 -2.67
N THR A 70 -5.60 5.88 -1.86
CA THR A 70 -4.75 5.37 -0.77
C THR A 70 -5.58 4.63 0.29
N ALA A 71 -6.75 5.17 0.64
CA ALA A 71 -7.66 4.57 1.61
C ALA A 71 -8.21 3.22 1.11
N GLU A 72 -8.55 3.11 -0.18
CA GLU A 72 -8.97 1.86 -0.79
C GLU A 72 -7.88 0.80 -0.79
N ALA A 73 -6.65 1.16 -1.18
CA ALA A 73 -5.50 0.26 -1.13
C ALA A 73 -5.23 -0.24 0.30
N MET A 74 -5.29 0.66 1.29
CA MET A 74 -5.18 0.33 2.71
C MET A 74 -6.30 -0.60 3.19
N LYS A 75 -7.54 -0.38 2.72
CA LYS A 75 -8.69 -1.24 3.02
C LYS A 75 -8.47 -2.66 2.49
N GLN A 76 -7.98 -2.81 1.26
CA GLN A 76 -7.66 -4.12 0.69
C GLN A 76 -6.57 -4.84 1.51
N LYS A 77 -5.50 -4.14 1.89
CA LYS A 77 -4.44 -4.70 2.74
C LYS A 77 -4.97 -5.12 4.12
N ARG A 78 -5.83 -4.29 4.74
CA ARG A 78 -6.47 -4.60 6.02
C ARG A 78 -7.40 -5.80 5.91
N ALA A 79 -8.20 -5.90 4.84
CA ALA A 79 -9.08 -7.04 4.61
C ALA A 79 -8.30 -8.35 4.51
N PHE A 80 -7.18 -8.35 3.78
CA PHE A 80 -6.31 -9.53 3.67
C PHE A 80 -5.70 -9.94 5.02
N ARG A 81 -5.22 -8.97 5.82
CA ARG A 81 -4.75 -9.25 7.19
C ARG A 81 -5.86 -9.82 8.08
N LYS A 82 -7.09 -9.32 7.92
CA LYS A 82 -8.25 -9.80 8.66
C LYS A 82 -8.59 -11.25 8.29
N GLN A 83 -8.58 -11.59 7.00
CA GLN A 83 -8.77 -12.96 6.51
C GLN A 83 -7.78 -13.92 7.18
N ILE A 84 -6.49 -13.58 7.22
CA ILE A 84 -5.49 -14.39 7.92
C ILE A 84 -5.83 -14.55 9.40
N ALA A 85 -6.20 -13.45 10.08
CA ALA A 85 -6.51 -13.48 11.50
C ALA A 85 -7.74 -14.33 11.85
N GLU A 86 -8.68 -14.50 10.91
CA GLU A 86 -9.90 -15.30 11.09
C GLU A 86 -9.67 -16.81 10.88
N ILE A 87 -8.53 -17.23 10.32
CA ILE A 87 -8.22 -18.66 10.09
C ILE A 87 -8.17 -19.40 11.43
N PRO A 88 -8.98 -20.46 11.65
CA PRO A 88 -9.10 -21.12 12.95
C PRO A 88 -7.83 -21.87 13.36
N ASP A 89 -7.09 -22.43 12.40
CA ASP A 89 -5.83 -23.14 12.66
C ASP A 89 -4.70 -22.15 12.97
N LEU A 90 -4.20 -22.18 14.21
CA LEU A 90 -3.11 -21.31 14.69
C LEU A 90 -1.81 -21.54 13.92
N GLU A 91 -1.53 -22.78 13.52
CA GLU A 91 -0.30 -23.12 12.79
C GLU A 91 -0.34 -22.55 11.38
N ALA A 92 -1.44 -22.75 10.67
CA ALA A 92 -1.69 -22.15 9.37
C ALA A 92 -1.67 -20.63 9.44
N ARG A 93 -2.36 -20.03 10.41
CA ARG A 93 -2.40 -18.59 10.64
C ARG A 93 -1.00 -18.00 10.84
N GLY A 94 -0.21 -18.58 11.74
CA GLY A 94 1.14 -18.11 12.03
C GLY A 94 2.07 -18.24 10.83
N LEU A 95 1.93 -19.31 10.04
CA LEU A 95 2.71 -19.47 8.80
C LEU A 95 2.35 -18.40 7.76
N LEU A 96 1.06 -18.18 7.51
CA LEU A 96 0.59 -17.18 6.56
C LEU A 96 0.95 -15.76 6.99
N GLN A 97 0.94 -15.47 8.29
CA GLN A 97 1.42 -14.21 8.84
C GLN A 97 2.90 -14.01 8.52
N MET A 98 3.75 -15.00 8.79
CA MET A 98 5.18 -14.91 8.47
C MET A 98 5.44 -14.73 6.97
N VAL A 99 4.68 -15.42 6.12
CA VAL A 99 4.84 -15.38 4.65
C VAL A 99 4.35 -14.05 4.08
N TYR A 100 3.12 -13.65 4.41
CA TYR A 100 2.44 -12.58 3.70
C TYR A 100 2.44 -11.23 4.43
N ILE A 101 2.55 -11.23 5.75
CA ILE A 101 2.56 -10.00 6.57
C ILE A 101 3.98 -9.61 6.90
N ASP A 102 4.76 -10.52 7.50
CA ASP A 102 6.14 -10.26 7.92
C ASP A 102 7.13 -10.38 6.75
N ARG A 103 6.73 -11.06 5.66
CA ARG A 103 7.51 -11.27 4.44
C ARG A 103 8.89 -11.90 4.69
N LEU A 104 8.93 -12.87 5.60
CA LEU A 104 10.15 -13.59 5.90
C LEU A 104 10.56 -14.49 4.73
N SER A 105 11.87 -14.69 4.59
CA SER A 105 12.40 -15.67 3.65
C SER A 105 12.05 -17.09 4.07
N ILE A 106 12.05 -18.01 3.10
CA ILE A 106 11.77 -19.43 3.35
C ILE A 106 12.74 -20.00 4.39
N ASP A 107 14.00 -19.58 4.36
CA ASP A 107 15.03 -20.07 5.27
C ASP A 107 14.78 -19.58 6.70
N GLU A 108 14.46 -18.29 6.89
CA GLU A 108 14.08 -17.75 8.20
C GLU A 108 12.82 -18.42 8.77
N ILE A 109 11.84 -18.71 7.92
CA ILE A 109 10.62 -19.42 8.33
C ILE A 109 10.97 -20.84 8.77
N CYS A 110 11.81 -21.55 7.98
CA CYS A 110 12.25 -22.89 8.34
C CYS A 110 12.99 -22.89 9.68
N GLU A 111 13.90 -21.93 9.90
CA GLU A 111 14.63 -21.78 11.17
C GLU A 111 13.69 -21.54 12.35
N ARG A 112 12.77 -20.57 12.24
CA ARG A 112 11.80 -20.26 13.30
C ARG A 112 10.86 -21.42 13.62
N ARG A 113 10.53 -22.25 12.62
CA ARG A 113 9.66 -23.42 12.77
C ARG A 113 10.41 -24.71 13.11
N GLY A 114 11.75 -24.68 13.17
CA GLY A 114 12.56 -25.87 13.37
C GLY A 114 12.46 -26.88 12.22
N TRP A 115 12.13 -26.43 11.02
CA TRP A 115 12.03 -27.29 9.84
C TRP A 115 13.40 -27.48 9.19
N THR A 116 13.79 -28.73 9.03
CA THR A 116 15.08 -29.11 8.46
C THR A 116 15.13 -29.05 6.94
N THR A 117 13.99 -28.88 6.25
CA THR A 117 13.94 -28.92 4.78
C THR A 117 12.89 -27.98 4.21
N ARG A 118 13.24 -27.26 3.13
CA ARG A 118 12.32 -26.39 2.39
C ARG A 118 11.09 -27.12 1.83
N LYS A 119 11.18 -28.43 1.59
CA LYS A 119 10.04 -29.27 1.17
C LYS A 119 8.91 -29.24 2.22
N THR A 120 9.28 -29.29 3.50
CA THR A 120 8.33 -29.21 4.62
C THR A 120 7.58 -27.88 4.56
N TYR A 121 8.30 -26.77 4.34
CA TYR A 121 7.69 -25.45 4.14
C TYR A 121 6.62 -25.47 3.04
N TYR A 122 6.91 -25.99 1.86
CA TYR A 122 5.93 -25.97 0.75
C TYR A 122 4.70 -26.84 1.02
N VAL A 123 4.84 -27.95 1.74
CA VAL A 123 3.71 -28.82 2.11
C VAL A 123 2.80 -28.09 3.11
N TRP A 124 3.38 -27.49 4.14
CA TRP A 124 2.63 -26.73 5.14
C TRP A 124 1.99 -25.48 4.55
N LEU A 125 2.71 -24.77 3.67
CA LEU A 125 2.17 -23.61 2.97
C LEU A 125 0.94 -23.98 2.16
N ARG A 126 1.01 -25.06 1.36
CA ARG A 126 -0.14 -25.50 0.55
C ARG A 126 -1.36 -25.83 1.40
N ARG A 127 -1.16 -26.46 2.56
CA ARG A 127 -2.23 -26.75 3.52
C ARG A 127 -2.82 -25.47 4.11
N ALA A 128 -1.96 -24.53 4.50
CA ALA A 128 -2.39 -23.26 5.05
C ALA A 128 -3.14 -22.41 4.02
N GLU A 129 -2.71 -22.43 2.76
CA GLU A 129 -3.35 -21.70 1.67
C GLU A 129 -4.75 -22.18 1.33
N ALA A 130 -5.10 -23.43 1.66
CA ALA A 130 -6.47 -23.92 1.50
C ALA A 130 -7.48 -23.06 2.27
N PHE A 131 -7.10 -22.57 3.46
CA PHE A 131 -7.93 -21.67 4.27
C PHE A 131 -8.10 -20.25 3.69
N LEU A 132 -7.37 -19.90 2.63
CA LEU A 132 -7.50 -18.63 1.90
C LEU A 132 -8.22 -18.77 0.57
N GLU A 133 -8.64 -19.99 0.20
CA GLU A 133 -9.42 -20.27 -1.00
C GLU A 133 -10.89 -20.59 -0.70
N ASP A 134 -11.21 -20.93 0.55
CA ASP A 134 -12.57 -21.04 1.10
C ASP A 134 -13.13 -19.67 1.53
#